data_AF-A0A5K1FD35-F1
#
_entry.id   AF-A0A5K1FD35-F1
#
_cell.length_a   1.000
_cell.length_b   1.000
_cell.length_c   1.000
_cell.angle_alpha   90.00
_cell.angle_beta   90.00
_cell.angle_gamma   90.00
#
_symmetry.space_group_name_H-M   'P 1'
#
loop_
_entity.id
_entity.type
_entity.pdbx_description
1 polymer ?
#
loop_
_entity_poly.entity_id
_entity_poly.type
_entity_poly.pdbx_seq_one_letter_code
_entity_poly.pdbx_strand_id
1 'polypeptide(L)'
;TLSPYIINLSFLQVLDLSNDSFHGQLLVDFSRLPPLENLFIRKNNFEGLIPQTLSHCPRIQVLSVIENEFYGSIPEFLGSLLDTFANLSKLEHLNIGQNHMHRNITS
;
A
#
# COMPACT_ATOMS: atom_id res chain seq x y z
N THR A 1 -2.67 8.64 -13.38
CA THR A 1 -2.15 8.88 -12.02
C THR A 1 -3.29 9.00 -11.03
N LEU A 2 -3.04 8.70 -9.75
CA LEU A 2 -4.03 8.91 -8.68
C LEU A 2 -3.94 10.36 -8.19
N SER A 3 -5.08 11.02 -8.05
CA SER A 3 -5.14 12.40 -7.58
C SER A 3 -4.77 12.49 -6.09
N PRO A 4 -3.90 13.43 -5.69
CA PRO A 4 -3.57 13.62 -4.27
C PRO A 4 -4.78 14.07 -3.45
N TYR A 5 -5.84 14.61 -4.07
CA TYR A 5 -7.04 15.06 -3.37
C TYR A 5 -7.88 13.92 -2.75
N ILE A 6 -7.52 12.65 -2.99
CA ILE A 6 -8.13 11.52 -2.32
C ILE A 6 -8.02 11.60 -0.79
N ILE A 7 -7.02 12.32 -0.27
CA ILE A 7 -6.82 12.62 1.15
C ILE A 7 -7.96 13.46 1.78
N ASN A 8 -8.85 14.03 0.96
CA ASN A 8 -10.03 14.75 1.45
C ASN A 8 -11.18 13.79 1.78
N LEU A 9 -11.09 12.52 1.35
CA LEU A 9 -12.03 11.47 1.75
C LEU A 9 -11.62 10.91 3.12
N SER A 10 -11.60 11.74 4.15
CA SER A 10 -11.08 11.39 5.48
C SER A 10 -11.81 10.24 6.18
N PHE A 11 -12.99 9.86 5.69
CA PHE A 11 -13.79 8.73 6.18
C PHE A 11 -13.67 7.47 5.30
N LEU A 12 -12.80 7.48 4.29
CA LEU A 12 -12.62 6.37 3.36
C LEU A 12 -12.13 5.12 4.10
N GLN A 13 -12.91 4.05 4.01
CA GLN A 13 -12.57 2.74 4.57
C GLN A 13 -12.11 1.77 3.47
N VAL A 14 -12.70 1.88 2.28
CA VAL A 14 -12.38 1.02 1.14
C VAL A 14 -12.01 1.89 -0.04
N LEU A 15 -10.84 1.62 -0.61
CA LEU A 15 -10.40 2.18 -1.88
C LEU A 15 -10.10 1.02 -2.83
N ASP A 16 -10.93 0.86 -3.86
CA ASP A 16 -10.70 -0.07 -4.95
C ASP A 16 -10.52 0.72 -6.25
N LEU A 17 -9.34 0.57 -6.85
CA LEU A 17 -8.93 1.15 -8.12
C LEU A 17 -8.49 0.03 -9.09
N SER A 18 -8.92 -1.21 -8.85
CA SER A 18 -8.38 -2.37 -9.55
C SER A 18 -8.85 -2.44 -11.00
N ASN A 19 -7.99 -2.98 -11.87
CA ASN A 19 -8.26 -3.22 -13.30
C ASN A 19 -8.53 -1.94 -14.10
N ASP A 20 -7.80 -0.87 -13.79
CA ASP A 20 -7.84 0.39 -14.52
C ASP A 20 -6.49 0.64 -15.22
N SER A 21 -6.33 1.81 -15.83
CA SER A 21 -5.07 2.26 -16.45
C SER A 21 -4.38 3.36 -15.62
N PHE A 22 -4.52 3.31 -14.29
CA PHE A 22 -3.75 4.21 -13.43
C PHE A 22 -2.26 3.91 -13.58
N HIS A 23 -1.45 4.98 -13.56
CA HIS A 23 -0.02 4.91 -13.82
C HIS A 23 0.71 5.98 -13.00
N GLY A 24 2.05 5.92 -13.03
CA GLY A 24 2.92 6.82 -12.27
C GLY A 24 3.02 6.40 -10.81
N GLN A 25 3.65 7.24 -9.99
CA GLN A 25 3.87 6.93 -8.58
C GLN A 25 2.62 7.11 -7.72
N LEU A 26 2.47 6.26 -6.71
CA LEU A 26 1.42 6.37 -5.70
C LEU A 26 1.76 7.45 -4.67
N LEU A 27 1.67 8.73 -5.04
CA LEU A 27 2.06 9.88 -4.21
C LEU A 27 0.99 10.31 -3.18
N VAL A 28 0.26 9.36 -2.59
CA VAL A 28 -0.79 9.65 -1.61
C VAL A 28 -0.19 9.73 -0.20
N ASP A 29 -0.56 10.77 0.53
CA ASP A 29 -0.29 10.87 1.97
C ASP A 29 -1.34 10.09 2.76
N PHE A 30 -1.12 8.78 2.89
CA PHE A 30 -2.01 7.87 3.60
C PHE A 30 -2.16 8.18 5.10
N SER A 31 -1.30 9.05 5.68
CA SER A 31 -1.48 9.52 7.06
C SER A 31 -2.79 10.30 7.26
N ARG A 32 -3.38 10.81 6.16
CA ARG A 32 -4.67 11.49 6.14
C ARG A 32 -5.88 10.58 5.94
N LEU A 33 -5.66 9.27 5.81
CA LEU A 33 -6.70 8.25 5.64
C LEU A 33 -6.65 7.20 6.78
N PRO A 34 -6.67 7.61 8.07
CA PRO A 34 -6.57 6.65 9.17
C PRO A 34 -7.71 5.60 9.25
N PRO A 35 -8.94 5.83 8.72
CA PRO A 35 -9.96 4.79 8.72
C PRO A 35 -9.78 3.72 7.64
N LEU A 36 -8.82 3.83 6.73
CA LEU A 36 -8.68 2.91 5.61
C LEU A 36 -8.45 1.47 6.09
N GLU A 37 -9.27 0.55 5.59
CA GLU A 37 -9.30 -0.88 5.94
C GLU A 37 -8.88 -1.74 4.74
N ASN A 38 -9.29 -1.36 3.52
CA ASN A 38 -9.03 -2.14 2.33
C ASN A 38 -8.50 -1.24 1.22
N LEU A 39 -7.32 -1.58 0.71
CA LEU A 39 -6.70 -0.95 -0.44
C LEU A 39 -6.46 -1.98 -1.54
N PHE A 40 -7.21 -1.85 -2.63
CA PHE A 40 -7.07 -2.66 -3.83
C PHE A 40 -6.66 -1.77 -5.00
N ILE A 41 -5.44 -1.96 -5.51
CA ILE A 41 -4.92 -1.24 -6.68
C ILE A 41 -4.41 -2.21 -7.76
N ARG A 42 -4.92 -3.44 -7.74
CA ARG A 42 -4.46 -4.55 -8.59
C ARG A 42 -4.59 -4.21 -10.07
N LYS A 43 -3.70 -4.76 -10.91
CA LYS A 43 -3.82 -4.66 -12.39
C LYS A 43 -3.92 -3.21 -12.85
N ASN A 44 -2.89 -2.44 -12.49
CA ASN A 44 -2.66 -1.09 -12.98
C ASN A 44 -1.19 -0.97 -13.41
N ASN A 45 -0.77 0.24 -13.75
CA ASN A 45 0.57 0.58 -14.17
C ASN A 45 1.26 1.48 -13.13
N PHE A 46 0.89 1.38 -11.84
CA PHE A 46 1.56 2.14 -10.79
C PHE A 46 3.02 1.69 -10.66
N GLU A 47 3.91 2.65 -10.48
CA GLU A 47 5.36 2.43 -10.38
C GLU A 47 5.91 3.12 -9.12
N GLY A 48 7.21 2.97 -8.87
CA GLY A 48 7.86 3.59 -7.72
C GLY A 48 7.90 2.68 -6.49
N LEU A 49 8.09 3.31 -5.33
CA LEU A 49 8.11 2.64 -4.04
C LEU A 49 6.69 2.57 -3.44
N ILE A 50 6.43 1.57 -2.61
CA ILE A 50 5.25 1.59 -1.73
C ILE A 50 5.40 2.77 -0.74
N PRO A 51 4.40 3.66 -0.61
CA PRO A 51 4.50 4.81 0.28
C PRO A 51 4.65 4.41 1.75
N GLN A 52 5.69 4.93 2.41
CA GLN A 52 5.91 4.75 3.86
C GLN A 52 4.72 5.21 4.70
N THR A 53 3.96 6.20 4.20
CA THR A 53 2.78 6.77 4.87
C THR A 53 1.66 5.75 5.10
N LEU A 54 1.63 4.62 4.37
CA LEU A 54 0.68 3.52 4.62
C LEU A 54 0.82 2.94 6.04
N SER A 55 1.99 3.07 6.66
CA SER A 55 2.19 2.70 8.07
C SER A 55 1.30 3.47 9.06
N HIS A 56 0.65 4.57 8.63
CA HIS A 56 -0.28 5.36 9.44
C HIS A 56 -1.75 4.99 9.24
N CYS A 57 -2.04 3.89 8.53
CA CYS A 57 -3.38 3.32 8.39
C CYS A 57 -3.51 2.06 9.25
N PRO A 58 -3.61 2.17 10.60
CA PRO A 58 -3.57 1.01 11.51
C PRO A 58 -4.79 0.08 11.38
N ARG A 59 -5.79 0.46 10.56
CA ARG A 59 -6.99 -0.33 10.32
C ARG A 59 -6.92 -1.19 9.07
N ILE A 60 -5.86 -1.09 8.25
CA ILE A 60 -5.72 -1.89 7.04
C ILE A 60 -5.75 -3.37 7.40
N GLN A 61 -6.70 -4.08 6.81
CA GLN A 61 -6.88 -5.52 6.84
C GLN A 61 -6.40 -6.14 5.53
N VAL A 62 -6.63 -5.45 4.41
CA VAL A 62 -6.26 -5.95 3.08
C VAL A 62 -5.47 -4.91 2.30
N LEU A 63 -4.26 -5.27 1.88
CA LEU A 63 -3.44 -4.51 0.96
C LEU A 63 -3.10 -5.35 -0.26
N SER A 64 -3.63 -4.97 -1.43
CA SER A 64 -3.39 -5.66 -2.69
C SER A 64 -2.87 -4.69 -3.75
N VAL A 65 -1.58 -4.82 -4.07
CA VAL A 65 -0.88 -4.05 -5.10
C VAL A 65 -0.37 -4.94 -6.25
N ILE A 66 -0.83 -6.19 -6.29
CA ILE A 66 -0.43 -7.21 -7.27
C ILE A 66 -0.66 -6.75 -8.72
N GLU A 67 0.20 -7.17 -9.65
CA GLU A 67 0.14 -6.80 -11.07
C GLU A 67 0.24 -5.27 -11.26
N ASN A 68 1.39 -4.72 -10.85
CA ASN A 68 1.82 -3.34 -11.06
C ASN A 68 3.34 -3.33 -11.32
N GLU A 69 3.93 -2.14 -11.41
CA GLU A 69 5.35 -1.90 -11.67
C GLU A 69 6.09 -1.36 -10.41
N PHE A 70 5.60 -1.66 -9.20
CA PHE A 70 6.29 -1.25 -7.97
C PHE A 70 7.66 -1.92 -7.85
N TYR A 71 8.65 -1.19 -7.35
CA TYR A 71 10.02 -1.67 -7.18
C TYR A 71 10.60 -1.28 -5.82
N GLY A 72 11.83 -1.74 -5.54
CA GLY A 72 12.54 -1.45 -4.30
C GLY A 72 12.32 -2.51 -3.23
N SER A 73 12.77 -2.19 -2.01
CA SER A 73 12.62 -3.09 -0.88
C SER A 73 11.17 -3.11 -0.39
N ILE A 74 10.70 -4.29 0.03
CA ILE A 74 9.42 -4.42 0.74
C ILE A 74 9.56 -3.66 2.07
N PRO A 75 8.72 -2.64 2.32
CA PRO A 75 8.79 -1.87 3.56
C PRO A 75 8.63 -2.75 4.80
N GLU A 76 9.40 -2.47 5.85
CA GLU A 76 9.42 -3.29 7.08
C GLU A 76 8.06 -3.35 7.78
N PHE A 77 7.24 -2.29 7.67
CA PHE A 77 5.88 -2.28 8.21
C PHE A 77 4.92 -3.27 7.51
N LEU A 78 5.28 -3.77 6.32
CA LEU A 78 4.59 -4.86 5.61
C LEU A 78 5.22 -6.23 5.88
N GLY A 79 6.49 -6.27 6.26
CA GLY A 79 7.34 -7.47 6.23
C GLY A 79 7.68 -8.10 7.59
N SER A 80 7.35 -7.49 8.72
CA SER A 80 7.70 -8.07 10.03
C SER A 80 6.65 -9.08 10.50
N LEU A 81 6.95 -10.36 10.28
CA LEU A 81 6.41 -11.52 11.03
C LEU A 81 7.05 -11.66 12.44
N LEU A 82 7.82 -10.67 12.90
CA LEU A 82 8.42 -10.64 14.24
C LEU A 82 7.61 -9.72 15.17
N ASP A 83 6.39 -10.16 15.45
CA ASP A 83 5.61 -10.11 16.69
C ASP A 83 5.72 -8.97 17.74
N THR A 84 6.31 -7.79 17.48
CA THR A 84 6.26 -6.72 18.51
C THR A 84 6.08 -5.27 18.02
N PHE A 85 6.22 -4.96 16.73
CA PHE A 85 6.11 -3.55 16.25
C PHE A 85 5.49 -3.39 14.85
N ALA A 86 4.66 -4.33 14.37
CA ALA A 86 3.96 -4.15 13.10
C ALA A 86 2.88 -3.05 13.23
N ASN A 87 3.12 -1.87 12.64
CA ASN A 87 2.16 -0.75 12.62
C ASN A 87 0.82 -1.12 11.95
N LEU A 88 0.81 -2.18 11.14
CA LEU A 88 -0.41 -2.76 10.56
C LEU A 88 -0.81 -4.05 11.29
N SER A 89 -1.04 -3.97 12.60
CA SER A 89 -1.39 -5.12 13.44
C SER A 89 -2.71 -5.81 13.05
N LYS A 90 -3.51 -5.19 12.18
CA LYS A 90 -4.75 -5.75 11.62
C LYS A 90 -4.60 -6.34 10.22
N LEU A 91 -3.41 -6.33 9.62
CA LEU A 91 -3.23 -6.82 8.26
C LEU A 91 -3.42 -8.34 8.19
N GLU A 92 -4.47 -8.77 7.49
CA GLU A 92 -4.83 -10.17 7.30
C GLU A 92 -4.37 -10.69 5.94
N HIS A 93 -4.39 -9.81 4.92
CA HIS A 93 -4.09 -10.17 3.55
C HIS A 93 -3.15 -9.16 2.89
N LEU A 94 -1.98 -9.65 2.48
CA LEU A 94 -0.96 -8.87 1.76
C LEU A 94 -0.65 -9.52 0.41
N ASN A 95 -1.05 -8.85 -0.67
CA ASN A 95 -0.82 -9.29 -2.05
C ASN A 95 0.09 -8.29 -2.79
N ILE A 96 1.39 -8.56 -2.77
CA ILE A 96 2.43 -7.70 -3.39
C ILE A 96 3.13 -8.37 -4.58
N GLY A 97 2.72 -9.58 -4.97
CA GLY A 97 3.33 -10.33 -6.07
C GLY A 97 3.21 -9.62 -7.43
N GLN A 98 3.84 -10.18 -8.46
CA GLN A 98 3.80 -9.62 -9.83
C GLN A 98 4.10 -8.11 -9.87
N ASN A 99 5.21 -7.76 -9.19
CA ASN A 99 5.87 -6.46 -9.11
C ASN A 99 7.39 -6.73 -9.11
N HIS A 100 8.22 -5.67 -9.12
CA HIS A 100 9.69 -5.73 -9.13
C HIS A 100 10.31 -5.54 -7.73
N MET A 101 9.59 -5.90 -6.66
CA MET A 101 10.03 -5.72 -5.28
C MET A 101 10.93 -6.84 -4.77
N HIS A 102 11.85 -6.51 -3.87
CA HIS A 102 12.76 -7.46 -3.22
C HIS A 102 12.71 -7.34 -1.69
N ARG A 103 13.17 -8.37 -0.96
CA ARG A 103 13.29 -8.28 0.50
C ARG A 103 14.33 -7.22 0.89
N ASN A 104 14.11 -6.53 2.00
CA ASN A 104 15.14 -5.65 2.56
C ASN A 104 16.33 -6.50 3.04
N ILE A 105 17.48 -6.38 2.39
CA ILE A 105 18.72 -7.05 2.78
C ILE A 105 19.66 -5.95 3.29
N THR A 106 19.50 -5.57 4.55
CA THR A 106 20.48 -4.75 5.26
C THR A 106 21.65 -5.65 5.67
N SER A 107 22.86 -5.28 5.23
CA SER A 107 24.13 -5.94 5.58
C SER A 107 24.51 -5.73 7.04
#